data_AF-H9FIA2-F1
#
_entry.id   AF-H9FIA2-F1
#
_cell.length_a   1.000
_cell.length_b   1.000
_cell.length_c   1.000
_cell.angle_alpha   90.00
_cell.angle_beta   90.00
_cell.angle_gamma   90.00
#
_symmetry.space_group_name_H-M   'P 1'
#
loop_
_entity.id
_entity.type
_entity.pdbx_description
1 polymer ?
#
loop_
_entity_poly.entity_id
_entity_poly.type
_entity_poly.pdbx_seq_one_letter_code
_entity_poly.pdbx_strand_id
1 'polypeptide(L)'
;HPAIVSPIVKQEPAPPSLSPAVSAKSPVTVKKEEEKKPHVKKPLNAFMLYMKEMRAKVVAECTLKESAAINQILGRKWHNLSREEQAKYYELARKERQLHSQLYPTWSARDNYGKKKERKR
;
A
#
# COMPACT_ATOMS: atom_id res chain seq x y z
N HIS A 1 -0.22 -53.19 36.83
CA HIS A 1 -0.07 -52.23 37.96
C HIS A 1 1.01 -51.19 37.59
N PRO A 2 0.99 -49.98 38.20
CA PRO A 2 1.22 -48.69 37.50
C PRO A 2 2.69 -48.23 37.53
N ALA A 3 3.15 -47.06 37.01
CA ALA A 3 2.49 -45.78 36.66
C ALA A 3 3.21 -45.09 35.43
N ILE A 4 3.22 -43.77 35.11
CA ILE A 4 2.77 -42.53 35.78
C ILE A 4 2.53 -41.35 34.77
N VAL A 5 1.71 -40.37 35.19
CA VAL A 5 1.72 -38.88 34.96
C VAL A 5 2.68 -38.28 33.89
N SER A 6 2.30 -37.32 33.02
CA SER A 6 1.03 -36.66 32.64
C SER A 6 1.23 -35.82 31.36
N PRO A 7 0.18 -35.55 30.55
CA PRO A 7 0.22 -34.48 29.54
C PRO A 7 -0.04 -33.10 30.20
N ILE A 8 0.76 -32.09 29.84
CA ILE A 8 0.61 -30.72 30.35
C ILE A 8 -0.60 -30.02 29.69
N VAL A 9 -1.70 -29.93 30.43
CA VAL A 9 -2.82 -29.01 30.12
C VAL A 9 -2.52 -27.64 30.72
N LYS A 10 -2.56 -26.60 29.89
CA LYS A 10 -2.66 -25.19 30.32
C LYS A 10 -3.41 -24.44 29.22
N GLN A 11 -4.74 -24.44 29.29
CA GLN A 11 -5.59 -23.53 30.07
C GLN A 11 -5.80 -22.19 29.33
N GLU A 12 -7.02 -22.07 28.83
CA GLU A 12 -7.66 -20.88 28.27
C GLU A 12 -7.96 -19.83 29.36
N PRO A 13 -8.02 -18.53 29.00
CA PRO A 13 -8.99 -17.61 29.57
C PRO A 13 -10.03 -17.14 28.53
N ALA A 14 -11.29 -17.12 28.95
CA ALA A 14 -12.50 -16.94 28.14
C ALA A 14 -12.73 -15.48 27.62
N PRO A 15 -13.72 -15.24 26.74
CA PRO A 15 -13.79 -14.03 25.91
C PRO A 15 -14.74 -12.92 26.42
N PRO A 16 -14.61 -11.71 25.85
CA PRO A 16 -15.75 -10.89 25.44
C PRO A 16 -15.72 -10.69 23.91
N SER A 17 -16.71 -11.17 23.16
CA SER A 17 -18.00 -10.50 22.89
C SER A 17 -17.92 -9.38 21.82
N LEU A 18 -18.44 -9.68 20.61
CA LEU A 18 -19.20 -8.78 19.70
C LEU A 18 -18.45 -7.54 19.10
N SER A 19 -18.45 -7.19 17.81
CA SER A 19 -19.07 -7.75 16.58
C SER A 19 -18.21 -7.36 15.31
N PRO A 20 -18.69 -6.90 14.13
CA PRO A 20 -18.34 -7.57 12.87
C PRO A 20 -17.66 -6.68 11.78
N ALA A 21 -17.35 -7.31 10.64
CA ALA A 21 -16.93 -6.70 9.37
C ALA A 21 -15.51 -6.06 9.38
N VAL A 22 -14.76 -5.90 8.28
CA VAL A 22 -15.07 -5.91 6.82
C VAL A 22 -13.96 -6.60 6.01
N SER A 23 -14.28 -6.91 4.75
CA SER A 23 -13.44 -7.50 3.71
C SER A 23 -12.02 -6.93 3.49
N ALA A 24 -11.16 -7.84 3.03
CA ALA A 24 -10.14 -7.67 1.99
C ALA A 24 -9.01 -6.63 2.16
N LYS A 25 -7.78 -7.14 2.33
CA LYS A 25 -6.56 -6.51 1.79
C LYS A 25 -5.65 -7.56 1.14
N SER A 26 -5.46 -7.43 -0.17
CA SER A 26 -4.56 -8.24 -1.01
C SER A 26 -3.09 -8.13 -0.57
N PRO A 27 -2.22 -9.12 -0.86
CA PRO A 27 -0.87 -9.16 -0.32
C PRO A 27 -0.01 -8.00 -0.81
N VAL A 28 0.44 -7.16 0.12
CA VAL A 28 1.45 -6.14 -0.14
C VAL A 28 2.78 -6.86 -0.41
N THR A 29 3.39 -6.57 -1.57
CA THR A 29 4.67 -7.14 -1.95
C THR A 29 5.77 -6.71 -0.96
N VAL A 30 6.15 -7.64 -0.10
CA VAL A 30 7.30 -7.50 0.80
C VAL A 30 8.56 -7.35 -0.06
N LYS A 31 9.19 -6.18 -0.01
CA LYS A 31 10.52 -5.98 -0.59
C LYS A 31 11.45 -5.37 0.45
N LYS A 32 12.22 -6.30 1.02
CA LYS A 32 13.51 -6.13 1.68
C LYS A 32 13.54 -5.16 2.85
N GLU A 33 13.46 -5.76 4.02
CA GLU A 33 14.08 -5.29 5.26
C GLU A 33 15.55 -4.90 4.98
N GLU A 34 15.87 -3.62 5.12
CA GLU A 34 17.24 -3.13 5.23
C GLU A 34 17.29 -2.22 6.46
N GLU A 35 18.08 -2.65 7.44
CA GLU A 35 18.08 -2.12 8.80
C GLU A 35 18.72 -0.73 8.86
N LYS A 36 17.90 0.33 9.00
CA LYS A 36 18.07 1.51 9.89
C LYS A 36 17.17 2.67 9.45
N LYS A 37 16.37 3.17 10.40
CA LYS A 37 15.29 4.19 10.29
C LYS A 37 14.00 3.67 9.61
N PRO A 38 12.80 4.06 10.11
CA PRO A 38 11.54 3.71 9.48
C PRO A 38 11.46 4.36 8.09
N HIS A 39 11.39 3.53 7.04
CA HIS A 39 11.25 4.01 5.66
C HIS A 39 9.84 4.53 5.40
N VAL A 40 9.62 5.79 5.76
CA VAL A 40 8.39 6.53 5.50
C VAL A 40 8.31 6.82 4.00
N LYS A 41 7.34 6.17 3.34
CA LYS A 41 7.07 6.31 1.90
C LYS A 41 6.40 7.64 1.59
N LYS A 42 6.71 8.22 0.44
CA LYS A 42 6.11 9.48 -0.05
C LYS A 42 4.57 9.44 -0.01
N PRO A 43 3.89 10.55 0.36
CA PRO A 43 2.44 10.65 0.22
C PRO A 43 2.04 10.47 -1.25
N LEU A 44 0.95 9.73 -1.47
CA LEU A 44 0.50 9.40 -2.82
C LEU A 44 -0.03 10.67 -3.52
N ASN A 45 0.41 10.91 -4.75
CA ASN A 45 -0.17 11.95 -5.60
C ASN A 45 -1.49 11.46 -6.24
N ALA A 46 -2.20 12.37 -6.92
CA ALA A 46 -3.51 12.09 -7.52
C ALA A 46 -3.49 10.87 -8.46
N PHE A 47 -2.49 10.80 -9.35
CA PHE A 47 -2.32 9.66 -10.27
C PHE A 47 -1.97 8.35 -9.55
N MET A 48 -1.15 8.39 -8.48
CA MET A 48 -0.83 7.19 -7.69
C MET A 48 -2.06 6.67 -6.92
N LEU A 49 -2.96 7.55 -6.46
CA LEU A 49 -4.24 7.16 -5.88
C LEU A 49 -5.16 6.51 -6.92
N TYR A 50 -5.28 7.11 -8.11
CA TYR A 50 -6.02 6.53 -9.23
C TYR A 50 -5.48 5.16 -9.65
N MET A 51 -4.16 5.02 -9.81
CA MET A 51 -3.52 3.74 -10.11
C MET A 51 -3.74 2.69 -9.02
N LYS A 52 -3.81 3.08 -7.74
CA LYS A 52 -4.09 2.13 -6.63
C LYS A 52 -5.43 1.42 -6.82
N GLU A 53 -6.44 2.10 -7.35
CA GLU A 53 -7.75 1.50 -7.63
C GLU A 53 -7.80 0.84 -9.01
N MET A 54 -7.34 1.53 -10.06
CA MET A 54 -7.50 1.06 -11.45
C MET A 54 -6.50 -0.01 -11.87
N ARG A 55 -5.32 -0.10 -11.25
CA ARG A 55 -4.31 -1.09 -11.66
C ARG A 55 -4.77 -2.52 -11.43
N ALA A 56 -5.57 -2.78 -10.39
CA ALA A 56 -6.18 -4.10 -10.19
C ALA A 56 -7.22 -4.41 -11.27
N LYS A 57 -8.08 -3.45 -11.60
CA LYS A 57 -9.11 -3.57 -12.65
C LYS A 57 -8.48 -3.83 -14.03
N VAL A 58 -7.49 -3.02 -14.42
CA VAL A 58 -6.76 -3.17 -15.69
C VAL A 58 -5.93 -4.46 -15.74
N VAL A 59 -5.40 -4.97 -14.62
CA VAL A 59 -4.71 -6.28 -14.57
C VAL A 59 -5.70 -7.45 -14.70
N ALA A 60 -6.93 -7.31 -14.22
CA ALA A 60 -7.96 -8.34 -14.40
C ALA A 60 -8.53 -8.34 -15.83
N GLU A 61 -8.70 -7.16 -16.44
CA GLU A 61 -9.18 -6.98 -17.82
C GLU A 61 -8.12 -7.33 -18.88
N CYS A 62 -6.83 -7.15 -18.58
CA CYS A 62 -5.74 -7.32 -19.55
C CYS A 62 -4.94 -8.60 -19.30
N THR A 63 -4.95 -9.51 -20.28
CA THR A 63 -4.16 -10.75 -20.26
C THR A 63 -2.63 -10.51 -20.25
N LEU A 64 -2.19 -9.30 -20.63
CA LEU A 64 -0.79 -8.89 -20.58
C LEU A 64 -0.36 -8.60 -19.13
N LYS A 65 0.45 -9.49 -18.56
CA LYS A 65 1.07 -9.35 -17.23
C LYS A 65 2.14 -8.25 -17.15
N GLU A 66 2.36 -7.51 -18.22
CA GLU A 66 3.51 -6.62 -18.37
C GLU A 66 3.24 -5.23 -17.76
N SER A 67 3.87 -4.96 -16.61
CA SER A 67 3.64 -3.73 -15.86
C SER A 67 3.97 -2.45 -16.65
N ALA A 68 4.84 -2.51 -17.66
CA ALA A 68 5.15 -1.36 -18.49
C ALA A 68 3.95 -0.96 -19.36
N ALA A 69 3.30 -1.92 -20.02
CA ALA A 69 2.09 -1.71 -20.80
C ALA A 69 0.91 -1.23 -19.93
N ILE A 70 0.69 -1.87 -18.78
CA ILE A 70 -0.36 -1.47 -17.82
C ILE A 70 -0.19 -0.01 -17.37
N ASN A 71 1.03 0.43 -17.07
CA ASN A 71 1.30 1.82 -16.69
C ASN A 71 1.05 2.81 -17.85
N GLN A 72 1.33 2.43 -19.11
CA GLN A 72 0.99 3.26 -20.27
C GLN A 72 -0.53 3.38 -20.46
N ILE A 73 -1.27 2.29 -20.32
CA ILE A 73 -2.74 2.28 -20.40
C ILE A 73 -3.33 3.16 -19.29
N LEU A 74 -2.88 3.01 -18.05
CA LEU A 74 -3.32 3.83 -16.92
C LEU A 74 -2.97 5.30 -17.10
N GLY A 75 -1.79 5.60 -17.65
CA GLY A 75 -1.39 6.96 -18.02
C GLY A 75 -2.35 7.57 -19.05
N ARG A 76 -2.70 6.83 -20.12
CA ARG A 76 -3.69 7.28 -21.11
C ARG A 76 -5.07 7.46 -20.48
N LYS A 77 -5.59 6.47 -19.73
CA LYS A 77 -6.90 6.56 -19.06
C LYS A 77 -6.96 7.78 -18.12
N TRP A 78 -5.91 8.07 -17.34
CA TRP A 78 -5.85 9.25 -16.46
C TRP A 78 -6.03 10.58 -17.22
N HIS A 79 -5.35 10.78 -18.34
CA HIS A 79 -5.49 12.01 -19.14
C HIS A 79 -6.85 12.12 -19.86
N ASN A 80 -7.58 11.01 -20.01
CA ASN A 80 -8.95 10.98 -20.55
C ASN A 80 -10.03 11.14 -19.46
N LEU A 81 -9.67 11.15 -18.17
CA LEU A 81 -10.64 11.42 -17.10
C LEU A 81 -11.14 12.86 -17.18
N SER A 82 -12.40 13.05 -16.81
CA SER A 82 -13.01 14.38 -16.70
C SER A 82 -12.27 15.23 -15.66
N ARG A 83 -12.28 16.56 -15.83
CA ARG A 83 -11.59 17.48 -14.91
C ARG A 83 -12.08 17.33 -13.46
N GLU A 84 -13.36 17.02 -13.26
CA GLU A 84 -13.99 16.76 -11.97
C GLU A 84 -13.49 15.47 -11.31
N GLU A 85 -13.36 14.38 -12.10
CA GLU A 85 -12.80 13.11 -11.63
C GLU A 85 -11.34 13.29 -11.22
N GLN A 86 -10.55 13.98 -12.04
CA GLN A 86 -9.17 14.33 -11.69
C GLN A 86 -9.12 15.19 -10.41
N ALA A 87 -9.99 16.21 -10.30
CA ALA A 87 -10.07 17.09 -9.14
C ALA A 87 -10.34 16.33 -7.83
N LYS A 88 -11.23 15.33 -7.85
CA LYS A 88 -11.44 14.41 -6.70
C LYS A 88 -10.12 13.78 -6.22
N TYR A 89 -9.32 13.24 -7.14
CA TYR A 89 -8.01 12.65 -6.80
C TYR A 89 -6.96 13.70 -6.38
N TYR A 90 -7.00 14.93 -6.93
CA TYR A 90 -6.15 16.03 -6.49
C TYR A 90 -6.44 16.44 -5.04
N GLU A 91 -7.72 16.57 -4.66
CA GLU A 91 -8.10 16.91 -3.29
C GLU A 91 -7.79 15.78 -2.30
N LEU A 92 -8.00 14.51 -2.69
CA LEU A 92 -7.54 13.35 -1.91
C LEU A 92 -6.01 13.36 -1.72
N ALA A 93 -5.23 13.65 -2.77
CA ALA A 93 -3.78 13.75 -2.69
C ALA A 93 -3.29 14.94 -1.84
N ARG A 94 -4.05 16.04 -1.82
CA ARG A 94 -3.79 17.20 -0.97
C ARG A 94 -3.99 16.83 0.51
N LYS A 95 -5.10 16.16 0.83
CA LYS A 95 -5.38 15.61 2.17
C LYS A 95 -4.32 14.61 2.61
N GLU A 96 -3.94 13.67 1.75
CA GLU A 96 -2.89 12.67 2.03
C GLU A 96 -1.54 13.35 2.30
N ARG A 97 -1.16 14.36 1.50
CA ARG A 97 0.07 15.14 1.74
C ARG A 97 0.02 15.89 3.08
N GLN A 98 -1.11 16.51 3.41
CA GLN A 98 -1.26 17.26 4.66
C GLN A 98 -1.27 16.34 5.88
N LEU A 99 -1.94 15.19 5.82
CA LEU A 99 -1.92 14.16 6.85
C LEU A 99 -0.50 13.61 7.05
N HIS A 100 0.21 13.32 5.96
CA HIS A 100 1.59 12.86 6.00
C HIS A 100 2.54 13.89 6.65
N SER A 101 2.38 15.17 6.33
CA SER A 101 3.17 16.26 6.92
C SER A 101 2.90 16.46 8.41
N GLN A 102 1.71 16.11 8.90
CA GLN A 102 1.35 16.16 10.32
C GLN A 102 1.88 14.93 11.08
N LEU A 103 1.75 13.74 10.48
CA LEU A 103 2.25 12.48 11.08
C LEU A 103 3.78 12.39 11.08
N TYR A 104 4.44 13.00 10.12
CA TYR A 104 5.89 12.94 9.93
C TYR A 104 6.50 14.34 9.71
N PRO A 105 6.47 15.23 10.72
CA PRO A 105 6.96 16.60 10.59
C PRO A 105 8.47 16.70 10.32
N THR A 106 9.24 15.66 10.65
CA THR A 106 10.68 15.55 10.39
C THR A 106 11.01 14.87 9.05
N TRP A 107 10.01 14.45 8.27
CA TRP A 107 10.24 13.73 7.01
C TRP A 107 10.50 14.68 5.85
N SER A 108 11.58 14.44 5.12
CA SER A 108 11.80 15.03 3.81
C SER A 108 11.77 13.97 2.71
N ALA A 109 11.23 14.36 1.55
CA ALA A 109 11.35 13.55 0.34
C ALA A 109 12.83 13.31 -0.04
N ARG A 110 13.76 14.16 0.43
CA ARG A 110 15.20 14.11 0.12
C ARG A 110 15.89 12.90 0.74
N ASP A 111 15.48 12.47 1.94
CA ASP A 111 15.95 11.23 2.59
C ASP A 111 15.70 9.98 1.74
N ASN A 112 14.67 10.01 0.88
CA ASN A 112 14.28 8.91 -0.01
C ASN A 112 15.03 8.88 -1.35
N TYR A 113 15.78 9.93 -1.73
CA TYR A 113 16.40 10.03 -3.07
C TYR A 113 17.92 9.76 -3.11
N GLY A 114 18.57 9.64 -1.95
CA GLY A 114 19.99 9.28 -1.90
C GLY A 114 20.26 7.90 -2.53
N LYS A 115 21.23 7.82 -3.45
CA LYS A 115 21.75 6.59 -4.08
C LYS A 115 20.86 5.88 -5.12
N LYS A 116 20.10 6.59 -5.95
CA LYS A 116 19.55 5.96 -7.17
C LYS A 116 20.65 5.83 -8.23
N LYS A 117 21.13 4.59 -8.49
CA LYS A 117 22.07 4.31 -9.60
C LYS A 117 21.52 4.91 -10.89
N GLU A 118 22.36 5.68 -11.59
CA GLU A 118 22.03 6.25 -12.88
C GLU A 118 21.70 5.13 -13.87
N ARG A 119 20.61 5.29 -14.61
CA ARG A 119 20.26 4.40 -15.71
C ARG A 119 21.00 4.91 -16.93
N LYS A 120 22.08 4.23 -17.34
CA LYS A 120 22.60 4.37 -18.71
C LYS A 120 21.43 4.19 -19.67
N ARG A 121 21.26 5.18 -20.55
CA ARG A 121 20.35 5.12 -21.69
C ARG A 121 21.03 4.38 -22.83
#